data_AF-A0A2W6BLM0-F1
#
_entry.id   AF-A0A2W6BLM0-F1
#
_cell.length_a   1.000
_cell.length_b   1.000
_cell.length_c   1.000
_cell.angle_alpha   90.00
_cell.angle_beta   90.00
_cell.angle_gamma   90.00
#
_symmetry.space_group_name_H-M   'P 1'
#
loop_
_entity.id
_entity.type
_entity.pdbx_description
1 polymer ?
#
loop_
_entity_poly.entity_id
_entity_poly.type
_entity_poly.pdbx_seq_one_letter_code
_entity_poly.pdbx_strand_id
1 'polypeptide(L)' 'MGTREDAGDLQEPLLGFVMKICTGAYEITDGDIQRLTDGGYCEDAIFEAIISTAVGAGMSRLALGLAALRSGDDGCV' A
#
# COMPACT_ATOMS: atom_id res chain seq x y z
N MET A 1 -8.71 -2.35 -23.35
CA MET A 1 -7.38 -2.99 -23.25
C MET A 1 -6.44 -1.96 -22.65
N GLY A 2 -6.47 -1.78 -21.32
CA GLY A 2 -5.56 -0.86 -20.64
C GLY A 2 -4.21 -1.55 -20.50
N THR A 3 -3.17 -0.99 -21.11
CA THR A 3 -1.81 -1.50 -21.01
C THR A 3 -1.36 -1.42 -19.55
N ARG A 4 -0.79 -2.51 -19.03
CA ARG A 4 -0.29 -2.62 -17.65
C ARG A 4 1.05 -1.86 -17.49
N GLU A 5 1.23 -0.78 -18.25
CA GLU A 5 2.52 -0.12 -18.49
C GLU A 5 2.68 1.20 -17.70
N ASP A 6 1.61 1.78 -17.16
CA ASP A 6 1.67 2.96 -16.27
C ASP A 6 1.98 2.63 -14.79
N ALA A 7 2.12 1.36 -14.44
CA ALA A 7 2.56 0.95 -13.09
C ALA A 7 4.10 1.07 -12.90
N GLY A 8 4.80 1.62 -13.90
CA GLY A 8 6.22 1.36 -14.14
C GLY A 8 7.24 2.23 -13.40
N ASP A 9 6.85 3.34 -12.77
CA ASP A 9 7.81 4.15 -12.01
C ASP A 9 7.06 4.98 -10.95
N LEU A 10 6.76 4.36 -9.79
CA LEU A 10 6.33 5.16 -8.64
C LEU A 10 7.51 6.06 -8.28
N GLN A 11 7.35 7.37 -8.49
CA GLN A 11 8.34 8.35 -8.06
C GLN A 11 8.69 8.06 -6.60
N GLU A 12 9.99 8.15 -6.29
CA GLU A 12 10.57 7.78 -4.99
C GLU A 12 9.79 8.31 -3.76
N PRO A 13 9.23 9.54 -3.77
CA PRO A 13 8.39 10.04 -2.68
C PRO A 13 7.10 9.24 -2.46
N LEU A 14 6.40 8.87 -3.54
CA LEU A 14 5.15 8.13 -3.46
C LEU A 14 5.40 6.68 -3.03
N LEU A 15 6.47 6.05 -3.53
CA LEU A 15 6.85 4.70 -3.12
C LEU A 15 7.16 4.66 -1.62
N GLY A 16 7.97 5.59 -1.12
CA GLY A 16 8.29 5.69 0.31
C GLY A 16 7.04 5.89 1.18
N PHE A 17 6.11 6.73 0.72
CA PHE A 17 4.84 6.96 1.41
C PHE A 17 3.95 5.70 1.45
N VAL A 18 3.78 5.01 0.32
CA VAL A 18 3.03 3.74 0.21
C VAL A 18 3.63 2.67 1.14
N MET A 19 4.96 2.56 1.18
CA MET A 19 5.62 1.64 2.10
C MET A 19 5.36 1.99 3.57
N LYS A 20 5.40 3.28 3.92
CA LYS A 20 5.07 3.77 5.27
C LYS A 20 3.64 3.46 5.67
N ILE A 21 2.66 3.56 4.76
CA ILE A 21 1.27 3.13 5.01
C ILE A 21 1.22 1.64 5.36
N CYS A 22 1.94 0.79 4.63
CA CYS A 22 1.96 -0.65 4.86
C CYS A 22 2.56 -1.04 6.22
N THR A 23 3.60 -0.34 6.69
CA THR A 23 4.37 -0.72 7.88
C THR A 23 3.99 0.06 9.14
N GLY A 24 3.48 1.29 9.01
CA GLY A 24 3.31 2.21 10.14
C GLY A 24 2.41 3.39 9.82
N ALA A 25 1.18 3.13 9.35
CA ALA A 25 0.23 4.19 9.00
C ALA A 25 -0.05 5.19 10.14
N TYR A 26 0.08 4.79 11.41
CA TYR A 26 -0.07 5.67 12.57
C TYR A 26 1.07 6.69 12.74
N GLU A 27 2.19 6.50 12.02
CA GLU A 27 3.34 7.42 12.01
C GLU A 27 3.26 8.44 10.88
N ILE A 28 2.21 8.39 10.07
CA ILE A 28 1.98 9.36 9.00
C ILE A 28 1.60 10.70 9.63
N THR A 29 2.24 11.76 9.12
CA THR A 29 2.12 13.13 9.60
C THR A 29 1.79 14.06 8.45
N ASP A 30 1.37 15.28 8.77
CA ASP A 30 1.14 16.33 7.77
C ASP A 30 2.40 16.61 6.93
N GLY A 31 3.60 16.41 7.49
CA GLY A 31 4.85 16.55 6.75
C GLY A 31 5.06 15.48 5.66
N ASP A 32 4.45 14.29 5.81
CA ASP A 32 4.43 13.30 4.73
C ASP A 32 3.53 13.77 3.57
N ILE A 33 2.39 14.36 3.90
CA ILE A 33 1.44 14.91 2.92
C ILE A 33 2.06 16.10 2.20
N GLN A 34 2.68 17.02 2.94
CA GLN A 34 3.33 18.21 2.37
C GLN A 34 4.44 17.86 1.39
N ARG A 35 5.24 16.83 1.67
CA ARG A 35 6.29 16.38 0.74
C ARG A 35 5.74 15.87 -0.59
N LEU A 36 4.55 15.28 -0.59
CA LEU A 36 3.89 14.82 -1.81
C LEU A 36 3.25 15.99 -2.55
N THR A 37 2.61 16.93 -1.85
CA THR A 37 2.02 18.10 -2.49
C THR A 37 3.09 19.04 -3.07
N ASP A 38 4.24 19.20 -2.40
CA ASP A 38 5.42 19.89 -2.93
C ASP A 38 5.98 19.20 -4.19
N GLY A 39 5.79 17.88 -4.30
CA GLY A 39 6.11 17.07 -5.48
C GLY A 39 5.08 17.15 -6.61
N GLY A 40 3.98 17.90 -6.43
CA GLY A 40 2.94 18.12 -7.44
C GLY A 40 1.75 17.16 -7.38
N TYR A 41 1.67 16.30 -6.35
CA TYR A 41 0.49 15.45 -6.14
C TYR A 41 -0.68 16.26 -5.54
N CYS A 42 -1.89 16.06 -6.05
CA CYS A 42 -3.09 16.61 -5.41
C CYS A 42 -3.51 15.77 -4.21
N GLU A 43 -4.22 16.39 -3.26
CA GLU A 43 -4.69 15.71 -2.04
C GLU A 43 -5.61 14.52 -2.35
N ASP A 44 -6.45 14.61 -3.38
CA ASP A 44 -7.31 13.50 -3.82
C ASP A 44 -6.48 12.28 -4.25
N ALA A 45 -5.41 12.49 -5.02
CA ALA A 45 -4.52 11.41 -5.44
C ALA A 45 -3.77 10.79 -4.25
N ILE A 46 -3.38 11.61 -3.27
CA ILE A 46 -2.75 11.13 -2.03
C ILE A 46 -3.77 10.28 -1.24
N PHE A 47 -5.01 10.75 -1.10
CA PHE A 47 -6.08 10.01 -0.44
C PHE A 47 -6.37 8.67 -1.13
N GLU A 48 -6.49 8.67 -2.45
CA GLU A 48 -6.67 7.45 -3.25
C GLU A 48 -5.51 6.46 -3.05
N ALA A 49 -4.27 6.95 -2.99
CA ALA A 49 -3.10 6.13 -2.71
C ALA A 49 -3.17 5.51 -1.31
N ILE A 50 -3.59 6.26 -0.28
CA ILE A 50 -3.78 5.74 1.09
C ILE A 50 -4.79 4.59 1.09
N ILE A 51 -5.98 4.81 0.52
CA ILE A 51 -7.05 3.82 0.51
C ILE A 51 -6.66 2.58 -0.30
N SER A 52 -6.11 2.78 -1.50
CA SER A 52 -5.67 1.68 -2.37
C SER A 52 -4.59 0.82 -1.69
N THR A 53 -3.64 1.47 -1.03
CA THR A 53 -2.57 0.78 -0.30
C THR A 53 -3.11 0.02 0.91
N ALA A 54 -3.97 0.65 1.72
CA ALA A 54 -4.56 0.03 2.90
C ALA A 54 -5.39 -1.21 2.55
N VAL A 55 -6.23 -1.11 1.51
CA VAL A 55 -7.04 -2.23 1.01
C VAL A 55 -6.14 -3.33 0.46
N GLY A 56 -5.17 -3.00 -0.39
CA GLY A 56 -4.22 -3.98 -0.95
C GLY A 56 -3.43 -4.72 0.13
N ALA A 57 -2.92 -3.99 1.12
CA ALA A 57 -2.21 -4.57 2.26
C ALA A 57 -3.13 -5.47 3.11
N GLY A 58 -4.38 -5.06 3.34
CA GLY A 58 -5.39 -5.87 4.02
C GLY A 58 -5.70 -7.17 3.30
N MET A 59 -5.94 -7.10 1.98
CA MET A 59 -6.20 -8.26 1.14
C MET A 59 -5.02 -9.23 1.09
N SER A 60 -3.79 -8.71 1.00
CA SER A 60 -2.57 -9.52 1.05
C SER A 60 -2.45 -10.27 2.38
N ARG A 61 -2.61 -9.56 3.51
CA ARG A 61 -2.60 -10.18 4.85
C ARG A 61 -3.70 -11.23 5.01
N LEU A 62 -4.90 -10.98 4.50
CA LEU A 62 -6.00 -11.95 4.53
C LEU A 62 -5.66 -13.21 3.73
N ALA A 63 -5.18 -13.06 2.49
CA ALA A 63 -4.81 -14.19 1.64
C ALA A 63 -3.72 -15.05 2.27
N LEU A 64 -2.67 -14.41 2.81
CA LEU A 64 -1.58 -15.10 3.51
C LEU A 64 -2.07 -15.80 4.79
N GLY A 65 -2.90 -15.14 5.60
CA GLY A 65 -3.47 -15.72 6.81
C GLY A 65 -4.32 -16.96 6.52
N LEU A 66 -5.17 -16.91 5.51
CA LEU A 66 -5.97 -18.06 5.10
C LEU A 66 -5.12 -19.21 4.53
N ALA A 67 -4.03 -18.89 3.81
CA ALA A 67 -3.09 -19.89 3.31
C ALA A 67 -2.36 -20.60 4.47
N ALA A 68 -1.96 -19.85 5.50
CA ALA A 68 -1.34 -20.41 6.70
C ALA A 68 -2.28 -21.36 7.44
N LEU A 69 -3.55 -21.01 7.60
CA LEU A 69 -4.55 -21.88 8.25
C LEU A 69 -4.79 -23.17 7.48
N ARG A 70 -4.93 -23.11 6.15
CA ARG A 70 -5.07 -24.31 5.31
C ARG A 70 -3.85 -25.23 5.40
N SER A 71 -2.65 -24.65 5.36
CA SER A 71 -1.41 -25.42 5.49
C SER A 71 -1.24 -26.05 6.87
N GLY A 72 -1.88 -25.49 7.90
CA GLY A 72 -1.92 -26.05 9.25
C GLY A 72 -2.98 -27.16 9.42
N ASP A 73 -4.03 -27.17 8.60
CA ASP A 73 -5.06 -28.23 8.59
C ASP A 73 -4.57 -29.49 7.83
N ASP A 74 -3.65 -29.29 6.86
CA ASP A 74 -2.92 -30.37 6.17
C ASP A 74 -1.79 -31.00 7.02
N GLY A 75 -1.60 -30.52 8.26
CA GLY A 75 -0.47 -30.83 9.12
C GLY A 75 -0.87 -31.30 10.52
N CYS A 76 -1.50 -32.46 10.62
CA CYS A 76 -1.41 -33.26 11.85
C CYS A 76 0.01 -33.84 11.94
N VAL A 77 0.87 -33.24 12.77
CA VAL A 77 2.06 -33.85 13.39
C VAL A 77 2.13 -33.49 14.86
#